data_AF-A0A0M8ZY37-F1
#
_entry.id   AF-A0A0M8ZY37-F1
#
_cell.length_a   1.000
_cell.length_b   1.000
_cell.length_c   1.000
_cell.angle_alpha   90.00
_cell.angle_beta   90.00
_cell.angle_gamma   90.00
#
_symmetry.space_group_name_H-M   'P 1'
#
loop_
_entity.id
_entity.type
_entity.pdbx_description
1 polymer ?
#
loop_
_entity_poly.entity_id
_entity_poly.type
_entity_poly.pdbx_seq_one_letter_code
_entity_poly.pdbx_strand_id
1 'polypeptide(L)'
;MIYFVVKADETIRCYNFTWVAPVLRHKNCSTVKNAPCIEPFLPTDEPPSLVDYEEYWNSKKYLCSAATGDVCIKYTFSYNNDIVNTSLFCGKAIEDKIIPIISGCYEQHVDGYVLEMCACESRKGKKPCNISIKVQHNIVLMITMLLVIFWA
;
A
#
# COMPACT_ATOMS: atom_id res chain seq x y z
N MET A 1 -16.15 -40.84 5.25
CA MET A 1 -15.27 -39.90 4.52
C MET A 1 -15.86 -38.51 4.69
N ILE A 2 -15.26 -37.69 5.56
CA ILE A 2 -15.72 -36.32 5.83
C ILE A 2 -15.03 -35.42 4.81
N TYR A 3 -15.79 -34.74 3.95
CA TYR A 3 -15.27 -33.75 3.03
C TYR A 3 -15.33 -32.38 3.70
N PHE A 4 -14.18 -31.77 3.97
CA PHE A 4 -14.11 -30.36 4.32
C PHE A 4 -14.24 -29.55 3.03
N VAL A 5 -15.39 -28.90 2.82
CA VAL A 5 -15.53 -27.89 1.78
C VAL A 5 -14.92 -26.60 2.30
N VAL A 6 -13.65 -26.35 2.00
CA VAL A 6 -13.03 -25.04 2.25
C VAL A 6 -13.61 -24.08 1.21
N LYS A 7 -14.56 -23.24 1.62
CA LYS A 7 -15.11 -22.21 0.74
C LYS A 7 -14.00 -21.21 0.41
N ALA A 8 -13.63 -21.11 -0.86
CA ALA A 8 -12.64 -20.14 -1.30
C ALA A 8 -13.14 -18.72 -1.01
N ASP A 9 -12.27 -17.86 -0.51
CA ASP A 9 -12.58 -16.45 -0.29
C ASP A 9 -12.55 -15.71 -1.64
N GLU A 10 -13.72 -15.42 -2.19
CA GLU A 10 -13.87 -14.77 -3.50
C GLU A 10 -13.70 -13.25 -3.46
N THR A 11 -13.47 -12.67 -2.26
CA THR A 11 -13.32 -11.23 -2.11
C THR A 11 -11.91 -10.75 -2.44
N ILE A 12 -11.82 -9.64 -3.17
CA ILE A 12 -10.57 -8.90 -3.34
C ILE A 12 -10.42 -8.03 -2.10
N ARG A 13 -9.26 -8.10 -1.44
CA ARG A 13 -8.99 -7.30 -0.24
C ARG A 13 -7.75 -6.45 -0.38
N CYS A 14 -7.77 -5.31 0.29
CA CYS A 14 -6.61 -4.44 0.48
C CYS A 14 -6.35 -4.21 1.97
N TYR A 15 -5.11 -3.94 2.36
CA TYR A 15 -4.87 -3.38 3.69
C TYR A 15 -5.50 -2.00 3.80
N ASN A 16 -6.06 -1.70 4.97
CA ASN A 16 -6.93 -0.55 5.23
C ASN A 16 -6.66 0.03 6.62
N PHE A 17 -5.72 0.97 6.71
CA PHE A 17 -5.32 1.67 7.94
C PHE A 17 -4.41 2.85 7.62
N THR A 18 -4.10 3.67 8.64
CA THR A 18 -3.07 4.72 8.55
C THR A 18 -2.00 4.50 9.61
N TRP A 19 -0.76 4.32 9.18
CA TRP A 19 0.40 4.32 10.07
C TRP A 19 0.89 5.75 10.29
N VAL A 20 1.11 6.10 11.55
CA VAL A 20 1.50 7.44 12.01
C VAL A 20 2.50 7.33 13.16
N ALA A 21 3.27 8.38 13.36
CA ALA A 21 4.12 8.50 14.54
C ALA A 21 3.31 8.41 15.85
N PRO A 22 3.85 7.81 16.93
CA PRO A 22 3.12 7.59 18.19
C PRO A 22 2.59 8.86 18.87
N VAL A 23 3.24 10.01 18.65
CA VAL A 23 2.76 11.31 19.14
C VAL A 23 1.35 11.66 18.64
N LEU A 24 0.91 11.05 17.54
CA LEU A 24 -0.42 11.22 16.95
C LEU A 24 -1.43 10.17 17.46
N ARG A 25 -1.12 9.37 18.48
CA ARG A 25 -2.01 8.31 19.04
C ARG A 25 -3.41 8.80 19.44
N HIS A 26 -3.52 10.03 19.95
CA HIS A 26 -4.80 10.61 20.40
C HIS A 26 -5.53 11.40 19.31
N LYS A 27 -5.00 11.37 18.09
CA LYS A 27 -5.58 12.04 16.93
C LYS A 27 -6.36 11.05 16.09
N ASN A 28 -7.26 11.59 15.28
CA ASN A 28 -8.05 10.86 14.31
C ASN A 28 -7.91 11.52 12.93
N CYS A 29 -8.56 10.94 11.93
CA CYS A 29 -8.54 11.50 10.58
C CYS A 29 -9.15 12.90 10.42
N SER A 30 -9.87 13.43 11.41
CA SER A 30 -10.35 14.82 11.38
C SER A 30 -9.21 15.84 11.59
N THR A 31 -8.07 15.40 12.10
CA THR A 31 -6.94 16.28 12.46
C THR A 31 -5.80 16.26 11.45
N VAL A 32 -5.70 15.21 10.63
CA VAL A 32 -4.68 15.09 9.59
C VAL A 32 -5.17 15.88 8.38
N LYS A 33 -4.44 16.94 8.02
CA LYS A 33 -4.72 17.77 6.85
C LYS A 33 -3.73 17.40 5.74
N ASN A 34 -4.16 17.59 4.49
CA ASN A 34 -3.32 17.48 3.28
C ASN A 34 -2.84 16.07 2.91
N ALA A 35 -3.22 15.02 3.65
CA ALA A 35 -2.94 13.63 3.29
C ALA A 35 -4.21 12.78 3.47
N PRO A 36 -4.47 11.79 2.58
CA PRO A 36 -5.47 10.77 2.78
C PRO A 36 -5.27 10.08 4.12
N CYS A 37 -6.38 9.90 4.81
CA CYS A 37 -6.39 9.39 6.16
C CYS A 37 -7.52 8.39 6.30
N ILE A 38 -7.17 7.20 6.76
CA ILE A 38 -8.01 6.01 6.80
C ILE A 38 -7.94 5.39 8.19
N GLU A 39 -9.08 5.31 8.86
CA GLU A 39 -9.15 4.65 10.15
C GLU A 39 -9.02 3.12 9.98
N PRO A 40 -8.35 2.43 10.90
CA PRO A 40 -7.81 2.94 12.16
C PRO A 40 -6.37 3.47 12.07
N PHE A 41 -5.98 4.28 13.04
CA PHE A 41 -4.57 4.66 13.26
C PHE A 41 -3.76 3.54 13.88
N LEU A 42 -2.57 3.33 13.33
CA LEU A 42 -1.50 2.51 13.91
C LEU A 42 -0.39 3.45 14.38
N PRO A 43 -0.46 3.95 15.63
CA PRO A 43 0.55 4.84 16.19
C PRO A 43 1.70 4.03 16.79
N THR A 44 2.63 3.61 15.92
CA THR A 44 3.82 2.82 16.27
C THR A 44 5.08 3.53 15.77
N ASP A 45 6.20 3.38 16.49
CA ASP A 45 7.47 4.01 16.11
C ASP A 45 7.99 3.48 14.78
N GLU A 46 7.85 2.16 14.57
CA GLU A 46 8.26 1.48 13.34
C GLU A 46 7.04 1.15 12.46
N PRO A 47 7.22 1.14 11.12
CA PRO A 47 6.16 0.69 10.21
C PRO A 47 5.87 -0.80 10.43
N PRO A 48 4.64 -1.27 10.13
CA PRO A 48 4.31 -2.69 10.24
C PRO A 48 5.29 -3.57 9.47
N SER A 49 5.82 -4.59 10.16
CA SER A 49 6.70 -5.60 9.60
C SER A 49 5.93 -6.58 8.73
N LEU A 50 6.64 -7.44 7.99
CA LEU A 50 6.01 -8.52 7.24
C LEU A 50 5.17 -9.43 8.14
N VAL A 51 5.63 -9.71 9.37
CA VAL A 51 4.92 -10.55 10.34
C VAL A 51 3.61 -9.89 10.75
N ASP A 52 3.60 -8.57 10.97
CA ASP A 52 2.38 -7.81 11.28
C ASP A 52 1.37 -7.91 10.14
N TYR A 53 1.80 -7.75 8.89
CA TYR A 53 0.92 -7.93 7.73
C TYR A 53 0.38 -9.36 7.63
N GLU A 54 1.18 -10.39 7.96
CA GLU A 54 0.67 -11.76 8.03
C GLU A 54 -0.40 -11.92 9.10
N GLU A 55 -0.19 -11.35 10.29
CA GLU A 55 -1.18 -11.34 11.36
C GLU A 55 -2.46 -10.61 10.92
N TYR A 56 -2.35 -9.43 10.30
CA TYR A 56 -3.49 -8.65 9.80
C TYR A 56 -4.28 -9.44 8.76
N TRP A 57 -3.60 -10.13 7.84
CA TRP A 57 -4.24 -11.00 6.86
C TRP A 57 -4.95 -12.21 7.47
N ASN A 58 -4.33 -12.86 8.46
CA ASN A 58 -4.86 -14.06 9.09
C ASN A 58 -6.04 -13.73 10.01
N SER A 59 -5.92 -12.66 10.79
CA SER A 59 -6.97 -12.14 11.68
C SER A 59 -8.07 -11.40 10.95
N LYS A 60 -7.89 -11.09 9.66
CA LYS A 60 -8.76 -10.22 8.85
C LYS A 60 -8.90 -8.80 9.41
N LYS A 61 -7.91 -8.37 10.20
CA LYS A 61 -7.85 -7.03 10.78
C LYS A 61 -7.31 -6.03 9.76
N TYR A 62 -7.84 -4.82 9.77
CA TYR A 62 -7.38 -3.72 8.91
C TYR A 62 -7.43 -4.08 7.42
N LEU A 63 -8.51 -4.75 7.00
CA LEU A 63 -8.76 -5.07 5.59
C LEU A 63 -10.04 -4.38 5.14
N CYS A 64 -10.06 -3.93 3.90
CA CYS A 64 -11.27 -3.55 3.18
C CYS A 64 -11.54 -4.55 2.06
N SER A 65 -12.82 -4.69 1.69
CA SER A 65 -13.23 -5.43 0.49
C SER A 65 -13.27 -4.45 -0.67
N ALA A 66 -12.46 -4.69 -1.70
CA ALA A 66 -12.41 -3.85 -2.88
C ALA A 66 -13.69 -4.05 -3.73
N ALA A 67 -14.40 -2.97 -4.04
CA ALA A 67 -15.53 -3.00 -4.95
C ALA A 67 -15.05 -3.07 -6.42
N THR A 68 -16.00 -3.21 -7.34
CA THR A 68 -15.68 -3.21 -8.77
C THR A 68 -14.96 -1.93 -9.19
N GLY A 69 -13.77 -2.09 -9.78
CA GLY A 69 -12.91 -0.99 -10.22
C GLY A 69 -12.18 -0.27 -9.10
N ASP A 70 -12.15 -0.81 -7.88
CA ASP A 70 -11.24 -0.35 -6.84
C ASP A 70 -9.89 -1.05 -6.98
N VAL A 71 -8.84 -0.34 -6.63
CA VAL A 71 -7.47 -0.84 -6.51
C VAL A 71 -6.98 -0.70 -5.08
N CYS A 72 -5.96 -1.46 -4.73
CA CYS A 72 -5.30 -1.30 -3.46
C CYS A 72 -4.30 -0.16 -3.56
N ILE A 73 -4.51 0.86 -2.74
CA ILE A 73 -3.71 2.07 -2.70
C ILE A 73 -2.85 2.02 -1.46
N LYS A 74 -1.61 2.48 -1.62
CA LYS A 74 -0.70 2.86 -0.56
C LYS A 74 -0.26 4.29 -0.83
N TYR A 75 -0.40 5.13 0.17
CA TYR A 75 -0.11 6.55 0.08
C TYR A 75 0.89 6.90 1.16
N THR A 76 2.06 7.39 0.78
CA THR A 76 3.12 7.80 1.70
C THR A 76 3.27 9.31 1.60
N PHE A 77 3.11 10.00 2.73
CA PHE A 77 3.34 11.43 2.84
C PHE A 77 4.65 11.67 3.59
N SER A 78 5.60 12.33 2.92
CA SER A 78 6.92 12.62 3.46
C SER A 78 7.20 14.11 3.46
N TYR A 79 7.94 14.57 4.47
CA TYR A 79 8.40 15.96 4.59
C TYR A 79 9.86 15.96 5.02
N ASN A 80 10.72 16.71 4.33
CA ASN A 80 12.17 16.73 4.60
C ASN A 80 12.81 15.33 4.67
N ASN A 81 12.40 14.43 3.77
CA ASN A 81 12.81 13.03 3.70
C ASN A 81 12.35 12.12 4.86
N ASP A 82 11.57 12.63 5.82
CA ASP A 82 10.95 11.84 6.88
C ASP A 82 9.51 11.48 6.52
N ILE A 83 9.12 10.23 6.76
CA ILE A 83 7.74 9.79 6.54
C ILE A 83 6.88 10.35 7.68
N VAL A 84 5.88 11.14 7.32
CA VAL A 84 4.90 11.71 8.24
C VAL A 84 3.78 10.71 8.50
N ASN A 85 3.24 10.11 7.44
CA ASN A 85 2.26 9.03 7.54
C ASN A 85 2.25 8.14 6.28
N THR A 86 1.69 6.94 6.45
CA THR A 86 1.39 6.04 5.35
C THR A 86 -0.02 5.50 5.50
N SER A 87 -0.86 5.74 4.50
CA SER A 87 -2.25 5.28 4.46
C SER A 87 -2.42 4.19 3.41
N LEU A 88 -3.03 3.07 3.80
CA LEU A 88 -3.36 1.95 2.93
C LEU A 88 -4.88 1.85 2.86
N PHE A 89 -5.46 1.67 1.66
CA PHE A 89 -6.92 1.55 1.50
C PHE A 89 -7.35 0.97 0.14
N CYS A 90 -8.63 0.62 0.04
CA CYS A 90 -9.32 0.34 -1.20
C CYS A 90 -9.85 1.66 -1.77
N GLY A 91 -9.58 1.95 -3.04
CA GLY A 91 -10.14 3.13 -3.66
C GLY A 91 -9.93 3.18 -5.16
N LYS A 92 -10.36 4.28 -5.76
CA LYS A 92 -10.13 4.56 -7.18
C LYS A 92 -9.05 5.62 -7.29
N ALA A 93 -8.14 5.43 -8.23
CA ALA A 93 -7.09 6.40 -8.55
C ALA A 93 -7.19 6.74 -10.03
N ILE A 94 -7.03 8.02 -10.36
CA ILE A 94 -7.05 8.53 -11.72
C ILE A 94 -5.90 9.51 -11.92
N GLU A 95 -5.26 9.42 -13.08
CA GLU A 95 -4.28 10.37 -13.59
C GLU A 95 -4.99 11.33 -14.55
N ASP A 96 -4.66 12.63 -14.45
CA ASP A 96 -5.19 13.71 -15.30
C ASP A 96 -6.73 13.73 -15.45
N LYS A 97 -7.44 13.26 -14.43
CA LYS A 97 -8.92 13.16 -14.37
C LYS A 97 -9.55 12.18 -15.37
N ILE A 98 -8.76 11.46 -16.17
CA ILE A 98 -9.29 10.63 -17.27
C ILE A 98 -8.68 9.24 -17.36
N ILE A 99 -7.45 9.04 -16.89
CA ILE A 99 -6.75 7.75 -17.03
C ILE A 99 -6.89 6.98 -15.71
N PRO A 100 -7.59 5.84 -15.67
CA PRO A 100 -7.67 5.04 -14.46
C PRO A 100 -6.31 4.41 -14.15
N ILE A 101 -5.86 4.57 -12.91
CA ILE A 101 -4.61 3.97 -12.44
C ILE A 101 -4.93 2.59 -11.87
N ILE A 102 -4.48 1.55 -12.57
CA ILE A 102 -4.66 0.15 -12.15
C ILE A 102 -3.44 -0.42 -11.42
N SER A 103 -2.26 0.11 -11.72
CA SER A 103 -0.99 -0.34 -11.15
C SER A 103 0.10 0.71 -11.39
N GLY A 104 1.02 0.87 -10.43
CA GLY A 104 2.16 1.77 -10.54
C GLY A 104 2.32 2.67 -9.32
N CYS A 105 3.45 3.38 -9.24
CA CYS A 105 3.72 4.37 -8.20
C CYS A 105 3.94 5.73 -8.85
N TYR A 106 3.33 6.74 -8.25
CA TYR A 106 3.29 8.11 -8.74
C TYR A 106 3.76 9.03 -7.63
N GLU A 107 4.65 9.96 -7.97
CA GLU A 107 5.23 10.90 -7.03
C GLU A 107 4.90 12.33 -7.41
N GLN A 108 4.54 13.13 -6.42
CA GLN A 108 4.32 14.56 -6.56
C GLN A 108 5.13 15.31 -5.51
N HIS A 109 5.86 16.33 -5.95
CA HIS A 109 6.62 17.23 -5.09
C HIS A 109 5.90 18.58 -5.00
N VAL A 110 5.58 19.01 -3.79
CA VAL A 110 4.91 20.31 -3.54
C VAL A 110 5.57 20.95 -2.33
N ASP A 111 6.16 22.13 -2.47
CA ASP A 111 6.67 22.94 -1.34
C ASP A 111 7.53 22.18 -0.30
N GLY A 112 8.39 21.26 -0.75
CA GLY A 112 9.26 20.44 0.14
C GLY A 112 8.59 19.18 0.71
N TYR A 113 7.31 18.98 0.43
CA TYR A 113 6.59 17.74 0.68
C TYR A 113 6.73 16.78 -0.51
N VAL A 114 6.83 15.49 -0.21
CA VAL A 114 6.80 14.41 -1.21
C VAL A 114 5.58 13.55 -0.95
N LEU A 115 4.78 13.42 -2.00
CA LEU A 115 3.58 12.61 -2.04
C LEU A 115 3.83 11.40 -2.90
N GLU A 116 3.79 10.20 -2.36
CA GLU A 116 3.90 8.97 -3.13
C GLU A 116 2.60 8.20 -3.04
N MET A 117 2.00 7.88 -4.19
CA MET A 117 0.84 7.00 -4.28
C MET A 117 1.20 5.79 -5.14
N CYS A 118 1.19 4.60 -4.54
CA CYS A 118 1.24 3.34 -5.25
C CYS A 118 -0.15 2.71 -5.32
N ALA A 119 -0.50 2.21 -6.50
CA ALA A 119 -1.72 1.46 -6.75
C ALA A 119 -1.36 0.07 -7.28
N CYS A 120 -2.20 -0.92 -6.98
CA CYS A 120 -2.09 -2.27 -7.52
C CYS A 120 -3.43 -3.03 -7.41
N GLU A 121 -3.70 -3.92 -8.36
CA GLU A 121 -4.84 -4.83 -8.30
C GLU A 121 -4.51 -6.08 -7.50
N SER A 122 -5.20 -6.27 -6.35
CA SER A 122 -5.09 -7.51 -5.59
C SER A 122 -5.89 -8.64 -6.22
N ARG A 123 -5.43 -9.88 -6.02
CA ARG A 123 -6.08 -11.09 -6.53
C ARG A 123 -7.04 -11.68 -5.50
N LYS A 124 -8.14 -12.27 -5.97
CA LYS A 124 -9.15 -12.95 -5.13
C LYS A 124 -8.48 -13.99 -4.22
N GLY A 125 -8.79 -13.94 -2.92
CA GLY A 125 -8.27 -14.88 -1.93
C GLY A 125 -6.74 -14.85 -1.72
N LYS A 126 -6.03 -13.86 -2.26
CA LYS A 126 -4.59 -13.65 -2.06
C LYS A 126 -4.34 -12.50 -1.10
N LYS A 127 -3.14 -12.47 -0.52
CA LYS A 127 -2.67 -11.36 0.32
C LYS A 127 -2.69 -10.06 -0.49
N PRO A 128 -3.09 -8.93 0.12
CA PRO A 128 -3.07 -7.63 -0.54
C PRO A 128 -1.69 -7.23 -1.07
N CYS A 129 -1.66 -6.55 -2.21
CA CYS A 129 -0.43 -6.06 -2.84
C CYS A 129 0.06 -4.71 -2.30
N ASN A 130 -0.78 -3.96 -1.58
CA ASN A 130 -0.45 -2.60 -1.10
C ASN A 130 0.50 -2.56 0.11
N ILE A 131 1.28 -3.62 0.34
CA ILE A 131 2.41 -3.61 1.29
C ILE A 131 3.65 -2.95 0.70
N SER A 132 3.82 -3.00 -0.63
CA SER A 132 5.10 -2.77 -1.27
C SER A 132 5.63 -1.36 -1.02
N ILE A 133 6.82 -1.29 -0.46
CA ILE A 133 7.62 -0.07 -0.29
C ILE A 133 8.56 -0.11 -1.48
N LYS A 134 8.40 0.81 -2.45
CA LYS A 134 9.31 1.04 -3.58
C LYS A 134 10.23 -0.14 -3.91
N VAL A 135 9.81 -1.02 -4.81
CA VAL A 135 10.82 -1.76 -5.58
C VAL A 135 11.34 -0.77 -6.60
N GLN A 136 12.26 0.10 -6.19
CA GLN A 136 13.18 0.69 -7.17
C GLN A 136 14.01 -0.47 -7.71
N HIS A 137 13.49 -1.14 -8.74
CA HIS A 137 14.29 -2.01 -9.56
C HIS A 137 15.39 -1.11 -10.13
N ASN A 138 16.59 -1.18 -9.55
CA ASN A 138 17.79 -0.61 -10.14
C ASN A 138 17.99 -1.33 -11.47
N ILE A 139 17.44 -0.75 -12.56
CA ILE A 139 17.53 -1.27 -13.93
C ILE A 139 19.00 -1.54 -14.30
N VAL A 140 19.93 -0.79 -13.69
CA VAL A 140 21.38 -0.98 -13.78
C VAL A 140 21.82 -2.42 -13.47
N LEU A 141 21.26 -3.08 -12.44
CA LEU A 141 21.64 -4.45 -12.06
C LEU A 141 21.16 -5.51 -13.06
N MET A 142 20.06 -5.26 -13.77
CA MET A 142 19.55 -6.19 -14.79
C MET A 142 20.35 -6.08 -16.09
N ILE A 143 20.80 -4.87 -16.45
CA ILE A 143 21.62 -4.64 -17.65
C ILE A 143 23.03 -5.24 -17.48
N THR A 144 23.63 -5.14 -16.30
CA THR A 144 24.96 -5.74 -16.05
C THR A 144 24.94 -7.26 -16.13
N MET A 145 23.91 -7.92 -15.62
CA MET A 145 23.72 -9.37 -15.75
C MET A 145 23.58 -9.81 -17.22
N LEU A 146 22.79 -9.09 -18.02
CA LEU A 146 22.63 -9.40 -19.44
C LEU A 146 23.95 -9.24 -20.21
N LEU A 147 24.71 -8.17 -19.94
CA LEU A 147 26.00 -7.95 -20.59
C LEU A 147 27.03 -9.03 -20.24
N VAL A 148 27.05 -9.56 -19.02
CA VAL A 148 27.95 -10.67 -18.65
C VAL A 148 27.60 -11.97 -19.39
N ILE A 149 26.32 -12.22 -19.66
CA ILE A 149 25.86 -13.42 -20.37
C ILE A 149 26.17 -13.35 -21.88
N PHE A 150 26.15 -12.15 -22.47
CA PHE A 150 26.47 -11.96 -23.89
C PHE A 150 27.97 -11.81 -24.18
N TRP A 151 28.80 -11.62 -23.14
CA TRP A 151 30.26 -11.48 -23.24
C TRP A 151 31.04 -12.65 -22.59
N ALA A 152 30.35 -13.74 -22.25
CA ALA A 152 30.91 -15.03 -21.83
C ALA A 152 30.62 -16.09 -22.91
#